data_AF-A0A1V3NDB4-F1
#
_entry.id   AF-A0A1V3NDB4-F1
#
_cell.length_a   1.000
_cell.length_b   1.000
_cell.length_c   1.000
_cell.angle_alpha   90.00
_cell.angle_beta   90.00
_cell.angle_gamma   90.00
#
_symmetry.space_group_name_H-M   'P 1'
#
loop_
_entity.id
_entity.type
_entity.pdbx_description
1 polymer ?
#
loop_
_entity_poly.entity_id
_entity_poly.type
_entity_poly.pdbx_seq_one_letter_code
_entity_poly.pdbx_strand_id
1 'polypeptide(L)'
;MMYRIAPIGLLLVLSLSLLAACGPSTTAENDDGVDPAALSEAERWLALVDANDYAGSWAATGDLFKGEVSEEEWRESMAVFREDMGAVRERTLQDQTLETIMPGAPEGEYLMLEYRSVFDQQARGAELVVLMRQDDDSWRVIGYFLQ
;
A
#
# COMPACT_ATOMS: atom_id res chain seq x y z
N MET A 1 -29.13 10.60 4.84
CA MET A 1 -29.56 10.51 3.44
C MET A 1 -28.38 10.94 2.57
N MET A 2 -27.44 10.01 2.33
CA MET A 2 -27.25 9.34 1.02
C MET A 2 -26.80 10.29 -0.09
N TYR A 3 -25.49 10.34 -0.35
CA TYR A 3 -25.01 10.51 -1.71
C TYR A 3 -24.62 9.13 -2.24
N ARG A 4 -25.43 8.65 -3.18
CA ARG A 4 -25.29 7.38 -3.89
C ARG A 4 -24.19 7.55 -4.93
N ILE A 5 -23.16 6.74 -4.84
CA ILE A 5 -22.14 6.54 -5.87
C ILE A 5 -22.83 5.82 -7.03
N ALA A 6 -22.92 6.45 -8.20
CA ALA A 6 -23.41 5.81 -9.42
C ALA A 6 -22.26 5.00 -10.07
N PRO A 7 -22.55 3.85 -10.71
CA PRO A 7 -21.53 2.91 -11.15
C PRO A 7 -20.78 3.44 -12.38
N ILE A 8 -19.45 3.46 -12.31
CA ILE A 8 -18.57 3.71 -13.46
C ILE A 8 -18.72 2.52 -14.40
N GLY A 9 -19.29 2.78 -15.58
CA GLY A 9 -19.39 1.81 -16.66
C GLY A 9 -18.01 1.44 -17.17
N LEU A 10 -17.54 0.25 -16.78
CA LEU A 10 -16.37 -0.41 -17.35
C LEU A 10 -16.72 -0.86 -18.77
N LEU A 11 -16.30 -0.10 -19.78
CA LEU A 11 -16.45 -0.46 -21.19
C LEU A 11 -15.10 -0.97 -21.70
N LEU A 12 -14.86 -2.27 -21.45
CA LEU A 12 -13.67 -2.99 -21.84
C LEU A 12 -13.88 -3.53 -23.27
N VAL A 13 -13.31 -2.85 -24.27
CA VAL A 13 -13.27 -3.37 -25.65
C VAL A 13 -11.92 -4.05 -25.85
N LEU A 14 -11.91 -5.38 -25.87
CA LEU A 14 -10.76 -6.16 -26.34
C LEU A 14 -11.24 -7.18 -27.36
N SER A 15 -10.89 -6.90 -28.61
CA SER A 15 -11.15 -7.69 -29.80
C SER A 15 -10.45 -9.04 -29.76
N LEU A 16 -11.22 -10.10 -30.01
CA LEU A 16 -10.80 -11.49 -30.13
C LEU A 16 -9.99 -11.70 -31.42
N SER A 17 -8.80 -12.28 -31.32
CA SER A 17 -8.09 -12.88 -32.46
C SER A 17 -7.38 -14.15 -31.99
N LEU A 18 -7.81 -15.27 -32.57
CA LEU A 18 -7.40 -16.63 -32.23
C LEU A 18 -6.29 -17.08 -33.19
N LEU A 19 -5.13 -17.49 -32.69
CA LEU A 19 -4.20 -18.38 -33.40
C LEU A 19 -3.33 -19.16 -32.40
N ALA A 20 -3.36 -20.48 -32.55
CA ALA A 20 -2.66 -21.45 -31.73
C ALA A 20 -1.22 -21.67 -32.22
N ALA A 21 -0.27 -21.79 -31.29
CA ALA A 21 0.97 -22.55 -31.48
C ALA A 21 1.49 -23.05 -30.12
N CYS A 22 1.65 -24.36 -30.00
CA CYS A 22 2.24 -25.06 -28.87
C CYS A 22 3.77 -24.89 -28.92
N GLY A 23 4.38 -24.38 -27.85
CA GLY A 23 5.81 -24.17 -27.68
C GLY A 23 6.12 -24.08 -26.18
N PRO A 24 7.33 -24.42 -25.72
CA PRO A 24 7.60 -24.80 -24.34
C PRO A 24 7.21 -23.69 -23.37
N SER A 25 6.50 -24.05 -22.31
CA SER A 25 6.24 -23.20 -21.15
C SER A 25 7.59 -22.81 -20.55
N THR A 26 8.15 -21.72 -21.05
CA THR A 26 8.99 -20.85 -20.25
C THR A 26 8.07 -20.38 -19.16
N THR A 27 8.24 -20.92 -17.95
CA THR A 27 7.80 -20.22 -16.75
C THR A 27 8.50 -18.87 -16.84
N ALA A 28 7.75 -17.85 -17.26
CA ALA A 28 8.17 -16.49 -17.04
C ALA A 28 8.32 -16.39 -15.53
N GLU A 29 9.55 -16.34 -15.06
CA GLU A 29 9.85 -15.75 -13.77
C GLU A 29 9.23 -14.35 -13.84
N ASN A 30 8.16 -14.14 -13.09
CA ASN A 30 7.61 -12.83 -12.84
C ASN A 30 8.67 -12.08 -12.01
N ASP A 31 9.69 -11.57 -12.69
CA ASP A 31 10.54 -10.51 -12.19
C ASP A 31 9.67 -9.26 -12.26
N ASP A 32 8.83 -9.05 -11.24
CA ASP A 32 7.88 -7.94 -11.19
C ASP A 32 8.58 -6.57 -11.13
N GLY A 33 9.91 -6.52 -11.19
CA GLY A 33 10.71 -5.29 -11.27
C GLY A 33 10.63 -4.41 -10.03
N VAL A 34 10.07 -4.92 -8.93
CA VAL A 34 9.86 -4.15 -7.70
C VAL A 34 11.17 -4.02 -6.93
N ASP A 35 11.51 -2.76 -6.60
CA ASP A 35 12.73 -2.41 -5.88
C ASP A 35 12.73 -3.04 -4.47
N PRO A 36 13.68 -3.95 -4.14
CA PRO A 36 13.79 -4.54 -2.82
C PRO A 36 13.98 -3.51 -1.70
N ALA A 37 14.53 -2.33 -2.00
CA ALA A 37 14.69 -1.25 -1.04
C ALA A 37 13.34 -0.67 -0.59
N ALA A 38 12.35 -0.62 -1.50
CA ALA A 38 11.01 -0.13 -1.19
C ALA A 38 10.27 -1.09 -0.25
N LEU A 39 10.34 -2.40 -0.53
CA LEU A 39 9.78 -3.43 0.34
C LEU A 39 10.42 -3.39 1.73
N SER A 40 11.75 -3.29 1.80
CA SER A 40 12.47 -3.21 3.07
C SER A 40 12.08 -1.95 3.87
N GLU A 41 11.88 -0.81 3.21
CA GLU A 41 11.43 0.40 3.87
C GLU A 41 10.00 0.26 4.40
N ALA A 42 9.09 -0.35 3.63
CA ALA A 42 7.72 -0.60 4.08
C ALA A 42 7.69 -1.48 5.33
N GLU A 43 8.45 -2.58 5.34
CA GLU A 43 8.56 -3.48 6.49
C GLU A 43 9.16 -2.78 7.71
N ARG A 44 10.22 -1.99 7.51
CA ARG A 44 10.85 -1.20 8.58
C ARG A 44 9.86 -0.20 9.18
N TRP A 45 9.07 0.47 8.35
CA TRP A 45 8.07 1.44 8.79
C TRP A 45 6.91 0.76 9.51
N LEU A 46 6.39 -0.34 8.98
CA LEU A 46 5.33 -1.14 9.62
C LEU A 46 5.76 -1.66 11.00
N ALA A 47 7.02 -2.02 11.17
CA ALA A 47 7.55 -2.43 12.48
C ALA A 47 7.44 -1.31 13.54
N LEU A 48 7.57 -0.04 13.17
CA LEU A 48 7.34 1.09 14.08
C LEU A 48 5.85 1.18 14.48
N VAL A 49 4.96 1.01 13.50
CA VAL A 49 3.50 1.02 13.71
C VAL A 49 3.06 -0.14 14.61
N ASP A 50 3.65 -1.33 14.42
CA ASP A 50 3.35 -2.51 15.22
C ASP A 50 3.94 -2.44 16.63
N ALA A 51 5.06 -1.73 16.81
CA ALA A 51 5.64 -1.41 18.12
C ALA A 51 4.88 -0.30 18.87
N ASN A 52 3.81 0.24 18.27
CA ASN A 52 3.06 1.42 18.75
C ASN A 52 3.92 2.69 18.87
N ASP A 53 5.04 2.77 18.17
CA ASP A 53 5.86 3.98 18.05
C ASP A 53 5.28 4.87 16.94
N TYR A 54 4.11 5.45 17.21
CA TYR A 54 3.40 6.27 16.23
C TYR A 54 4.10 7.58 15.91
N ALA A 55 4.80 8.17 16.89
CA ALA A 55 5.60 9.37 16.65
C ALA A 55 6.79 9.05 15.73
N GLY A 56 7.49 7.94 15.98
CA GLY A 56 8.56 7.46 15.12
C GLY A 56 8.07 7.06 13.73
N SER A 57 6.92 6.39 13.62
CA SER A 57 6.35 6.01 12.32
C SER A 57 5.91 7.24 11.51
N TRP A 58 5.32 8.26 12.15
CA TRP A 58 5.02 9.54 11.50
C TRP A 58 6.30 10.26 11.06
N ALA A 59 7.33 10.32 11.92
CA ALA A 59 8.59 10.98 11.58
C ALA A 59 9.28 10.31 10.38
N ALA A 60 9.06 9.01 10.18
CA ALA A 60 9.61 8.21 9.09
C ALA A 60 8.84 8.31 7.75
N THR A 61 7.68 8.98 7.70
CA THR A 61 6.94 9.19 6.44
C THR A 61 7.56 10.28 5.57
N GLY A 62 7.16 10.31 4.30
CA GLY A 62 7.53 11.35 3.33
C GLY A 62 6.76 12.65 3.55
N ASP A 63 7.22 13.72 2.92
CA ASP A 63 6.66 15.07 3.11
C ASP A 63 5.20 15.18 2.65
N LEU A 64 4.78 14.39 1.65
CA LEU A 64 3.38 14.33 1.24
C LEU A 64 2.46 13.86 2.38
N PHE A 65 2.87 12.86 3.16
CA PHE A 65 2.09 12.41 4.31
C PHE A 65 2.02 13.50 5.38
N LYS A 66 3.18 14.09 5.71
CA LYS A 66 3.31 15.11 6.76
C LYS A 66 2.59 16.43 6.40
N GLY A 67 2.41 16.70 5.11
CA GLY A 67 1.62 17.83 4.62
C GLY A 67 0.12 17.66 4.82
N GLU A 68 -0.37 16.41 4.85
CA GLU A 68 -1.80 16.08 4.95
C GLU A 68 -2.23 15.65 6.36
N VAL A 69 -1.33 15.04 7.12
CA VAL A 69 -1.62 14.47 8.44
C VAL A 69 -0.57 14.95 9.46
N SER A 70 -1.02 15.64 10.51
CA SER A 70 -0.14 16.02 11.61
C SER A 70 0.26 14.82 12.48
N GLU A 71 1.36 14.93 13.24
CA GLU A 71 1.77 13.87 14.18
C GLU A 71 0.66 13.53 15.17
N GLU A 72 -0.04 14.55 15.68
CA GLU A 72 -1.13 14.40 16.64
C GLU A 72 -2.30 13.60 16.03
N GLU A 73 -2.80 14.00 14.86
CA GLU A 73 -3.88 13.31 14.16
C GLU A 73 -3.53 11.85 13.84
N TRP A 74 -2.28 11.60 13.44
CA TRP A 74 -1.80 10.25 13.17
C TRP A 74 -1.81 9.38 14.43
N ARG A 75 -1.28 9.90 15.54
CA ARG A 75 -1.21 9.19 16.83
C ARG A 75 -2.60 8.87 17.36
N GLU A 76 -3.53 9.82 17.27
CA GLU A 76 -4.93 9.63 17.68
C GLU A 76 -5.60 8.57 16.82
N SER A 77 -5.47 8.65 15.49
CA SER A 77 -6.06 7.69 14.57
C SER A 77 -5.55 6.26 14.80
N MET A 78 -4.23 6.10 14.94
CA MET A 78 -3.63 4.79 15.19
C MET A 78 -4.01 4.20 16.55
N ALA A 79 -4.16 5.03 17.58
CA ALA A 79 -4.64 4.57 18.88
C ALA A 79 -6.06 4.00 18.78
N VAL A 80 -6.97 4.67 18.06
CA VAL A 80 -8.34 4.18 17.82
C VAL A 80 -8.32 2.87 17.05
N PHE A 81 -7.57 2.77 15.95
CA PHE A 81 -7.46 1.52 15.18
C PHE A 81 -6.97 0.36 16.04
N ARG A 82 -5.97 0.58 16.92
CA ARG A 82 -5.45 -0.47 17.79
C ARG A 82 -6.36 -0.83 18.96
N GLU A 83 -7.19 0.10 19.44
CA GLU A 83 -8.24 -0.21 20.42
C GLU A 83 -9.25 -1.21 19.84
N ASP A 84 -9.68 -0.97 18.59
CA ASP A 84 -10.70 -1.78 17.92
C ASP A 84 -10.17 -3.11 17.36
N MET A 85 -8.98 -3.10 16.74
CA MET A 85 -8.43 -4.29 16.05
C MET A 85 -7.47 -5.10 16.92
N GLY A 86 -6.80 -4.48 17.88
CA GLY A 86 -5.70 -5.05 18.67
C GLY A 86 -4.39 -5.22 17.89
N ALA A 87 -3.47 -6.05 18.41
CA ALA A 87 -2.13 -6.20 17.82
C ALA A 87 -2.16 -7.08 16.56
N VAL A 88 -1.23 -6.83 15.64
CA VAL A 88 -1.00 -7.67 14.46
C VAL A 88 -0.44 -9.01 14.91
N ARG A 89 -1.00 -10.10 14.38
CA ARG A 89 -0.52 -11.48 14.56
C ARG A 89 0.15 -12.03 13.32
N GLU A 90 -0.39 -11.68 12.16
CA GLU A 90 0.12 -12.11 10.86
C GLU A 90 -0.10 -11.00 9.85
N ARG A 91 0.86 -10.82 8.94
CA ARG A 91 0.77 -9.93 7.79
C ARG A 91 1.37 -10.66 6.59
N THR A 92 0.63 -10.75 5.49
CA THR A 92 1.07 -11.43 4.27
C THR A 92 0.88 -10.50 3.08
N LEU A 93 1.97 -10.17 2.38
CA LEU A 93 1.91 -9.43 1.11
C LEU A 93 1.06 -10.22 0.11
N GLN A 94 0.07 -9.56 -0.49
CA GLN A 94 -0.83 -10.13 -1.48
C GLN A 94 -0.53 -9.62 -2.88
N ASP A 95 -0.28 -8.33 -3.01
CA ASP A 95 -0.02 -7.69 -4.29
C ASP A 95 0.95 -6.51 -4.15
N GLN A 96 1.62 -6.19 -5.25
CA GLN A 96 2.55 -5.08 -5.37
C GLN A 96 2.37 -4.41 -6.74
N THR A 97 2.23 -3.09 -6.76
CA THR A 97 2.01 -2.33 -8.00
C THR A 97 2.92 -1.11 -8.06
N LEU A 98 3.74 -1.04 -9.11
CA LEU A 98 4.55 0.13 -9.43
C LEU A 98 3.80 1.03 -10.42
N GLU A 99 3.68 2.31 -10.10
CA GLU A 99 3.04 3.32 -10.94
C GLU A 99 3.89 4.59 -11.01
N THR A 100 3.82 5.33 -12.11
CA THR A 100 4.50 6.63 -12.23
C THR A 100 3.54 7.82 -12.13
N ILE A 101 2.24 7.55 -12.14
CA ILE A 101 1.17 8.55 -12.10
C ILE A 101 0.10 8.09 -11.12
N MET A 102 -0.14 8.88 -10.08
CA MET A 102 -1.22 8.66 -9.13
C MET A 102 -2.19 9.86 -9.16
N PRO A 103 -3.50 9.66 -9.40
CA PRO A 103 -4.46 10.76 -9.45
C PRO A 103 -4.45 11.60 -8.17
N GLY A 104 -4.17 12.90 -8.31
CA GLY A 104 -4.14 13.84 -7.18
C GLY A 104 -2.81 13.90 -6.42
N ALA A 105 -1.80 13.11 -6.82
CA ALA A 105 -0.44 13.22 -6.32
C ALA A 105 0.50 13.83 -7.40
N PRO A 106 1.72 14.27 -7.03
CA PRO A 106 2.75 14.63 -7.99
C PRO A 106 3.08 13.51 -8.99
N GLU A 107 3.85 13.83 -10.02
CA GLU A 107 4.49 12.79 -10.85
C GLU A 107 5.69 12.21 -10.08
N GLY A 108 5.88 10.90 -10.13
CA GLY A 108 6.96 10.21 -9.43
C GLY A 108 6.76 8.70 -9.40
N GLU A 109 7.75 7.94 -8.93
CA GLU A 109 7.63 6.49 -8.79
C GLU A 109 6.90 6.16 -7.49
N TYR A 110 5.82 5.39 -7.60
CA TYR A 110 4.96 4.95 -6.51
C TYR A 110 4.94 3.44 -6.42
N LEU A 111 5.10 2.91 -5.21
CA LEU A 111 4.88 1.50 -4.93
C LEU A 111 3.70 1.34 -3.99
N MET A 112 2.69 0.59 -4.44
CA MET A 112 1.55 0.20 -3.63
C MET A 112 1.71 -1.24 -3.19
N LEU A 113 1.57 -1.49 -1.90
CA LEU A 113 1.70 -2.82 -1.29
C LEU A 113 0.40 -3.17 -0.57
N GLU A 114 -0.26 -4.21 -1.07
CA GLU A 114 -1.48 -4.73 -0.45
C GLU A 114 -1.16 -5.92 0.43
N TYR A 115 -1.58 -5.86 1.70
CA TYR A 115 -1.41 -6.92 2.67
C TYR A 115 -2.75 -7.46 3.14
N ARG A 116 -2.78 -8.77 3.37
CA ARG A 116 -3.78 -9.41 4.22
C ARG A 116 -3.20 -9.55 5.61
N SER A 117 -3.95 -9.09 6.60
CA SER A 117 -3.51 -9.10 8.00
C SER A 117 -4.51 -9.77 8.93
N VAL A 118 -3.98 -10.34 10.00
CA VAL A 118 -4.74 -10.92 11.10
C VAL A 118 -4.39 -10.13 12.35
N PHE A 119 -5.39 -9.48 12.95
CA PHE A 119 -5.26 -8.78 14.22
C PHE A 119 -5.91 -9.60 15.34
N ASP A 120 -5.59 -9.28 16.59
CA ASP A 120 -6.17 -9.91 17.79
C ASP A 120 -7.70 -9.97 17.78
N GLN A 121 -8.35 -8.87 17.40
CA GLN A 121 -9.79 -8.69 17.45
C GLN A 121 -10.45 -8.69 16.05
N GLN A 122 -9.63 -8.69 14.99
CA GLN A 122 -10.08 -8.72 13.60
C GLN A 122 -9.27 -9.72 12.76
N ALA A 123 -9.86 -10.88 12.47
CA ALA A 123 -9.19 -11.97 11.75
C ALA A 123 -9.06 -11.75 10.23
N ARG A 124 -9.68 -10.70 9.67
CA ARG A 124 -9.66 -10.37 8.24
C ARG A 124 -9.43 -8.88 8.06
N GLY A 125 -8.17 -8.48 8.22
CA GLY A 125 -7.69 -7.15 7.93
C GLY A 125 -7.15 -7.03 6.52
N ALA A 126 -7.30 -5.85 5.91
CA ALA A 126 -6.55 -5.45 4.73
C ALA A 126 -5.74 -4.19 5.04
N GLU A 127 -4.49 -4.15 4.59
CA GLU A 127 -3.64 -2.98 4.69
C GLU A 127 -3.15 -2.58 3.29
N LEU A 128 -3.17 -1.28 2.99
CA LEU A 128 -2.53 -0.72 1.80
C LEU A 128 -1.44 0.26 2.24
N VAL A 129 -0.19 -0.04 1.91
CA VAL A 129 0.96 0.86 2.13
C VAL A 129 1.34 1.48 0.79
N VAL A 130 1.38 2.79 0.72
CA VAL A 130 1.81 3.53 -0.47
C VAL A 130 3.14 4.20 -0.18
N LEU A 131 4.14 3.91 -0.99
CA LEU A 131 5.45 4.53 -0.94
C LEU A 131 5.65 5.39 -2.18
N MET A 132 6.42 6.47 -2.02
CA MET A 132 6.92 7.28 -3.12
C MET A 132 8.43 7.35 -3.05
N ARG A 133 9.09 7.26 -4.20
CA ARG A 133 10.52 7.49 -4.31
C ARG A 133 10.82 8.98 -4.19
N GLN A 134 11.76 9.32 -3.31
CA GLN A 134 12.17 10.69 -3.03
C GLN A 134 13.32 11.10 -3.97
N ASP A 135 13.63 12.41 -4.00
CA ASP A 135 14.73 12.96 -4.81
C ASP A 135 16.12 12.41 -4.44
N ASP A 136 16.28 11.88 -3.22
CA ASP A 136 17.50 11.24 -2.73
C ASP A 136 17.56 9.73 -3.03
N ASP A 137 16.71 9.25 -3.94
CA ASP A 137 16.49 7.85 -4.32
C ASP A 137 15.97 6.95 -3.18
N SER A 138 15.69 7.49 -1.99
CA SER A 138 15.09 6.72 -0.90
C SER A 138 13.59 6.53 -1.10
N TRP A 139 13.05 5.44 -0.59
CA TRP A 139 11.60 5.25 -0.50
C TRP A 139 11.09 5.81 0.82
N ARG A 140 9.90 6.40 0.79
CA ARG A 140 9.18 6.82 2.00
C ARG A 140 7.71 6.48 1.89
N VAL A 141 7.12 6.05 2.99
CA VAL A 141 5.67 5.87 3.08
C VAL A 141 4.99 7.23 2.97
N ILE A 142 4.03 7.34 2.04
CA ILE A 142 3.20 8.53 1.82
C ILE A 142 1.71 8.27 2.04
N GLY A 143 1.32 7.02 2.32
CA GLY A 143 -0.06 6.67 2.62
C GLY A 143 -0.16 5.31 3.30
N TYR A 144 -1.13 5.18 4.20
CA TYR A 144 -1.44 3.92 4.89
C TYR A 144 -2.93 3.83 5.16
N PHE A 145 -3.53 2.70 4.79
CA PHE A 145 -4.96 2.47 4.93
C PHE A 145 -5.21 1.11 5.59
N LEU A 146 -6.18 1.09 6.52
CA LEU A 146 -6.60 -0.09 7.28
C LEU A 146 -8.09 -0.36 7.05
N GLN A 147 -8.46 -1.63 6.86
CA GLN A 147 -9.85 -2.11 6.70
C GLN A 147 -10.11 -3.40 7.47
#